data_AF-A0A354F130-F1
#
_entry.id   AF-A0A354F130-F1
#
_cell.length_a   1.000
_cell.length_b   1.000
_cell.length_c   1.000
_cell.angle_alpha   90.00
_cell.angle_beta   90.00
_cell.angle_gamma   90.00
#
_symmetry.space_group_name_H-M   'P 1'
#
loop_
_entity.id
_entity.type
_entity.pdbx_description
1 polymer ?
#
loop_
_entity_poly.entity_id
_entity_poly.type
_entity_poly.pdbx_seq_one_letter_code
_entity_poly.pdbx_strand_id
1 'polypeptide(L)'
;YAENKTDHRMTVQAIPSVTPGIAAKFLKKTECFCFTQQTLNGHEAMDMPLLFHLDAQIPANVKTITLAYTLFDVTSRVASHVRRPL
;
A
#
# COMPACT_ATOMS: atom_id res chain seq x y z
N TYR A 1 5.53 -5.38 8.65
CA TYR A 1 5.57 -4.10 9.37
C TYR A 1 6.27 -3.05 8.51
N ALA A 2 6.08 -1.77 8.79
CA ALA A 2 6.93 -0.68 8.32
C ALA A 2 7.36 0.20 9.49
N GLU A 3 8.43 0.94 9.29
CA GLU A 3 9.03 1.81 10.29
C GLU A 3 9.47 3.12 9.64
N ASN A 4 9.12 4.23 10.29
CA ASN A 4 9.64 5.53 9.89
C ASN A 4 11.03 5.73 10.49
N LYS A 5 12.08 5.55 9.68
CA LYS A 5 13.48 5.69 10.13
C LYS A 5 13.96 7.13 10.26
N THR A 6 13.08 8.11 10.07
CA THR A 6 13.41 9.54 10.20
C THR A 6 13.03 10.07 11.58
N ASP A 7 13.53 11.25 11.94
CA ASP A 7 13.21 11.91 13.21
C ASP A 7 11.91 12.72 13.17
N HIS A 8 11.24 12.79 12.02
CA HIS A 8 10.06 13.63 11.82
C HIS A 8 8.84 12.81 11.41
N ARG A 9 7.66 13.37 11.69
CA ARG A 9 6.39 12.78 11.26
C ARG A 9 6.34 12.71 9.73
N MET A 10 6.01 11.53 9.22
CA MET A 10 5.87 11.26 7.79
C MET A 10 4.52 10.61 7.51
N THR A 11 3.86 11.03 6.44
CA THR A 11 2.69 10.36 5.90
C THR A 11 3.08 9.59 4.65
N VAL A 12 2.91 8.28 4.69
CA VAL A 12 3.21 7.37 3.58
C VAL A 12 1.94 6.85 2.93
N GLN A 13 2.01 6.63 1.63
CA GLN A 13 0.98 5.92 0.87
C GLN A 13 1.62 4.77 0.11
N ALA A 14 1.09 3.56 0.32
CA ALA A 14 1.50 2.38 -0.42
C ALA A 14 0.77 2.33 -1.75
N ILE A 15 1.47 2.19 -2.88
CA ILE A 15 0.86 1.97 -4.19
C ILE A 15 1.16 0.53 -4.62
N PRO A 16 0.12 -0.30 -4.83
CA PRO A 16 0.31 -1.66 -5.30
C PRO A 16 0.52 -1.78 -6.81
N SER A 17 1.24 -2.83 -7.20
CA SER A 17 1.23 -3.38 -8.56
C SER A 17 1.13 -4.92 -8.53
N VAL A 18 0.49 -5.50 -9.56
CA VAL A 18 0.33 -6.95 -9.70
C VAL A 18 0.78 -7.39 -11.09
N THR A 19 1.59 -8.45 -11.16
CA THR A 19 2.09 -9.05 -12.41
C THR A 19 1.92 -10.57 -12.36
N PRO A 20 1.54 -11.24 -13.47
CA PRO A 20 1.12 -10.65 -14.75
C PRO A 20 -0.21 -9.90 -14.62
N GLY A 21 -0.45 -8.90 -15.48
CA GLY A 21 -1.64 -8.04 -15.37
C GLY A 21 -2.98 -8.81 -15.40
N ILE A 22 -3.02 -9.97 -16.07
CA ILE A 22 -4.20 -10.85 -16.06
C ILE A 22 -4.52 -11.38 -14.66
N ALA A 23 -3.51 -11.62 -13.81
CA ALA A 23 -3.66 -12.11 -12.45
C ALA A 23 -4.30 -11.07 -11.52
N ALA A 24 -4.18 -9.77 -11.85
CA ALA A 24 -4.75 -8.69 -11.04
C ALA A 24 -6.27 -8.80 -10.87
N LYS A 25 -6.98 -9.38 -11.86
CA LYS A 25 -8.43 -9.59 -11.80
C LYS A 25 -8.85 -10.65 -10.77
N PHE A 26 -7.94 -11.53 -10.41
CA PHE A 26 -8.21 -12.68 -9.55
C PHE A 26 -7.63 -12.53 -8.15
N LEU A 27 -6.73 -11.57 -7.96
CA LEU A 27 -6.21 -11.22 -6.64
C LEU A 27 -7.13 -10.19 -6.00
N LYS A 28 -8.00 -10.65 -5.11
CA LYS A 28 -8.90 -9.80 -4.32
C LYS A 28 -8.18 -9.39 -3.04
N LYS A 29 -7.89 -8.10 -2.91
CA LYS A 29 -7.28 -7.53 -1.69
C LYS A 29 -8.39 -7.31 -0.67
N THR A 30 -8.36 -8.10 0.39
CA THR A 30 -9.39 -8.07 1.44
C THR A 30 -9.08 -7.02 2.50
N GLU A 31 -7.82 -6.57 2.62
CA GLU A 31 -7.41 -5.50 3.52
C GLU A 31 -7.12 -4.17 2.79
N CYS A 32 -7.72 -3.10 3.32
CA CYS A 32 -7.70 -1.74 2.76
C CYS A 32 -6.54 -0.88 3.32
N PHE A 33 -5.41 -1.47 3.70
CA PHE A 33 -4.21 -0.70 4.07
C PHE A 33 -3.52 -0.06 2.85
N CYS A 34 -3.75 -0.65 1.68
CA CYS A 34 -3.05 -0.29 0.44
C CYS A 34 -3.52 1.01 -0.20
N PHE A 35 -4.53 1.66 0.37
CA PHE A 35 -5.07 2.91 -0.15
C PHE A 35 -5.21 3.99 0.91
N THR A 36 -4.98 3.66 2.17
CA THR A 36 -5.07 4.59 3.28
C THR A 36 -3.71 5.22 3.54
N GLN A 37 -3.70 6.54 3.70
CA GLN A 37 -2.53 7.28 4.12
C GLN A 37 -2.22 6.91 5.57
N GLN A 38 -0.99 6.48 5.82
CA GLN A 38 -0.53 6.09 7.15
C GLN A 38 0.45 7.14 7.64
N THR A 39 0.18 7.73 8.79
CA THR A 39 1.05 8.74 9.39
C THR A 39 1.78 8.14 10.55
N LEU A 40 3.10 8.14 10.48
CA LEU A 40 4.01 7.61 11.48
C LEU A 40 4.83 8.77 12.05
N ASN A 41 4.95 8.85 13.37
CA ASN A 41 5.92 9.73 14.01
C ASN A 41 7.34 9.22 13.75
N GLY A 42 8.35 10.01 14.11
CA GLY A 42 9.74 9.58 13.97
C GLY A 42 10.01 8.30 14.78
N HIS A 43 10.68 7.34 14.16
CA HIS A 43 10.99 6.00 14.71
C HIS A 43 9.77 5.15 15.11
N GLU A 44 8.57 5.55 14.69
CA GLU A 44 7.36 4.75 14.92
C GLU A 44 7.30 3.59 13.92
N ALA A 45 7.04 2.39 14.46
CA ALA A 45 6.81 1.18 13.68
C ALA A 45 5.34 0.77 13.74
N MET A 46 4.83 0.26 12.64
CA MET A 46 3.45 -0.19 12.51
C MET A 46 3.38 -1.53 11.78
N ASP A 47 2.60 -2.46 12.32
CA ASP A 47 2.27 -3.68 11.64
C ASP A 47 1.30 -3.41 10.49
N MET A 48 1.70 -3.88 9.31
CA MET A 48 0.93 -3.76 8.07
C MET A 48 0.74 -5.18 7.52
N PRO A 49 -0.20 -5.95 8.09
CA PRO A 49 -0.54 -7.25 7.55
C PRO A 49 -1.08 -7.10 6.12
N LEU A 50 -0.85 -8.13 5.31
CA LEU A 50 -1.35 -8.21 3.93
C LEU A 50 -2.26 -9.43 3.81
N LEU A 51 -3.56 -9.19 3.83
CA LEU A 51 -4.56 -10.21 3.53
C LEU A 51 -5.05 -10.11 2.08
N PHE A 52 -4.93 -11.23 1.36
CA PHE A 52 -5.43 -11.36 -0.01
C PHE A 52 -6.09 -12.72 -0.21
N HIS A 53 -7.02 -12.75 -1.16
CA HIS A 53 -7.66 -13.95 -1.64
C HIS A 53 -7.38 -14.13 -3.14
N LEU A 54 -7.04 -15.36 -3.55
CA LEU A 54 -6.85 -15.73 -4.94
C LEU A 54 -8.07 -16.49 -5.43
N ASP A 55 -8.69 -15.99 -6.49
CA ASP A 55 -9.82 -16.66 -7.11
C ASP A 55 -9.37 -17.93 -7.85
N ALA A 56 -10.13 -19.02 -7.69
CA ALA A 56 -9.81 -20.31 -8.31
C ALA A 56 -9.91 -20.29 -9.85
N GLN A 57 -10.53 -19.27 -10.43
CA GLN A 57 -10.65 -19.10 -11.89
C GLN A 57 -9.38 -18.56 -12.57
N ILE A 58 -8.26 -18.43 -11.83
CA ILE A 58 -6.96 -18.05 -12.42
C ILE A 58 -6.60 -19.03 -13.55
N PRO A 59 -6.22 -18.52 -14.73
CA PRO A 59 -5.79 -19.36 -15.84
C PRO A 59 -4.65 -20.30 -15.43
N ALA A 60 -4.75 -21.58 -15.78
CA ALA A 60 -3.80 -22.62 -15.38
C ALA A 60 -2.35 -22.37 -15.85
N ASN A 61 -2.16 -21.50 -16.85
CA ASN A 61 -0.84 -21.08 -17.32
C ASN A 61 -0.17 -20.01 -16.42
N VAL A 62 -0.90 -19.39 -15.49
CA VAL A 62 -0.34 -18.45 -14.52
C VAL A 62 0.17 -19.24 -13.31
N LYS A 63 1.49 -19.48 -13.27
CA LYS A 63 2.15 -20.21 -12.18
C LYS A 63 2.70 -19.32 -11.07
N THR A 64 2.93 -18.04 -11.40
CA THR A 64 3.56 -17.08 -10.49
C THR A 64 2.79 -15.77 -10.55
N ILE A 65 2.47 -15.22 -9.37
CA ILE A 65 1.89 -13.90 -9.21
C ILE A 65 2.83 -13.09 -8.33
N THR A 66 3.20 -11.92 -8.80
CA THR A 66 4.01 -10.96 -8.05
C THR A 66 3.13 -9.80 -7.63
N LEU A 67 3.01 -9.59 -6.32
CA LEU A 67 2.41 -8.41 -5.71
C LEU A 67 3.53 -7.55 -5.14
N ALA A 68 3.69 -6.34 -5.68
CA ALA A 68 4.68 -5.39 -5.19
C ALA A 68 3.98 -4.15 -4.62
N TYR A 69 4.54 -3.62 -3.54
CA TYR A 69 4.12 -2.35 -2.95
C TYR A 69 5.28 -1.38 -2.99
N THR A 70 5.01 -0.18 -3.49
CA THR A 70 5.93 0.95 -3.39
C THR A 70 5.39 1.93 -2.37
N LEU A 71 6.15 2.22 -1.33
CA LEU A 71 5.81 3.24 -0.33
C LEU A 71 6.30 4.60 -0.82
N PHE A 72 5.40 5.56 -0.93
CA PHE A 72 5.72 6.94 -1.28
C PHE A 72 5.49 7.86 -0.08
N ASP A 73 6.44 8.75 0.17
CA ASP A 73 6.24 9.88 1.07
C ASP A 73 5.30 10.89 0.39
N VAL A 74 4.15 11.13 1.01
CA VAL A 74 3.12 12.07 0.56
C VAL A 74 2.88 13.18 1.58
N THR A 75 3.76 13.34 2.56
CA THR A 75 3.64 14.31 3.67
C THR A 75 3.36 15.72 3.16
N SER A 76 4.06 16.16 2.10
CA SER A 76 3.88 17.48 1.49
C SER A 76 2.49 17.65 0.85
N ARG A 77 1.97 16.63 0.17
CA ARG A 77 0.65 16.65 -0.48
C ARG A 77 -0.47 16.73 0.55
N VAL A 78 -0.37 15.96 1.64
CA VAL A 78 -1.35 15.99 2.73
C VAL A 78 -1.34 17.34 3.45
N ALA A 79 -0.15 17.88 3.76
CA ALA A 79 0.00 19.19 4.38
C ALA A 79 -0.61 20.33 3.53
N SER A 80 -0.55 20.22 2.20
CA SER A 80 -1.13 21.21 1.28
C SER A 80 -2.67 21.15 1.20
N HIS A 81 -3.30 19.99 1.39
CA HIS A 81 -4.76 19.87 1.47
C HIS A 81 -5.34 20.46 2.76
N VAL A 82 -4.62 20.33 3.88
CA VAL A 82 -5.02 20.93 5.17
C VAL A 82 -4.98 22.46 5.13
N ARG A 83 -4.13 23.05 4.28
CA ARG A 83 -3.95 24.51 4.16
C ARG A 83 -4.89 25.21 3.17
N ARG A 84 -5.88 24.54 2.58
CA ARG A 84 -6.97 25.20 1.83
C ARG A 84 -8.15 25.43 2.77
N PRO A 85 -8.26 26.58 3.47
CA PRO A 85 -9.52 26.98 4.05
C PRO A 85 -10.49 27.34 2.92
N LEU A 86 -11.78 27.03 3.14
CA LEU A 86 -12.90 27.56 2.36
C LEU A 86 -12.92 29.10 2.39
#